data_AF-A0A9D1TX43-F1
#
_entry.id   AF-A0A9D1TX43-F1
#
_cell.length_a   1.000
_cell.length_b   1.000
_cell.length_c   1.000
_cell.angle_alpha   90.00
_cell.angle_beta   90.00
_cell.angle_gamma   90.00
#
_symmetry.space_group_name_H-M   'P 1'
#
loop_
_entity.id
_entity.type
_entity.pdbx_description
1 polymer ?
#
loop_
_entity_poly.entity_id
_entity_poly.type
_entity_poly.pdbx_seq_one_letter_code
_entity_poly.pdbx_strand_id
1 'polypeptide(L)'
;MSVLVGQKAPHFEAAAIVNGTDAVTNFSLAQYLGKQYVLFFFYPADFSAVCPTEILAFQELADEFAQRNVAVVGCSGDSHFVHQRWLSTPVKEGGIQGVKYPLVADPAKTIMQNYGIMAGDYLYNESGEVAFQGPAMAYRASFLIDKEGIVRHQVVNDLPLSRSTEETLRMIDALQHFEQYGEACPINWHRGDKGIG
;
A
#
# COMPACT_ATOMS: atom_id res chain seq x y z
N MET A 1 1.11 -16.91 -2.02
CA MET A 1 1.06 -15.82 -1.02
C MET A 1 2.29 -15.94 -0.12
N SER A 2 3.18 -14.94 -0.12
CA SER A 2 4.40 -14.92 0.69
C SER A 2 4.18 -14.15 1.99
N VAL A 3 4.74 -14.64 3.10
CA VAL A 3 4.79 -13.90 4.37
C VAL A 3 6.06 -13.05 4.36
N LEU A 4 5.91 -11.73 4.37
CA LEU A 4 7.02 -10.77 4.32
C LEU A 4 7.40 -10.18 5.67
N VAL A 5 6.58 -10.39 6.71
CA VAL A 5 6.87 -9.88 8.07
C VAL A 5 8.28 -10.34 8.51
N GLY A 6 9.11 -9.38 8.93
CA GLY A 6 10.51 -9.58 9.32
C GLY A 6 11.50 -9.57 8.16
N GLN A 7 11.04 -9.47 6.91
CA GLN A 7 11.89 -9.41 5.71
C GLN A 7 12.00 -7.98 5.18
N LYS A 8 13.04 -7.71 4.40
CA LYS A 8 13.14 -6.46 3.62
C LYS A 8 12.00 -6.41 2.61
N ALA A 9 11.33 -5.26 2.55
CA ALA A 9 10.32 -4.98 1.55
C ALA A 9 10.92 -5.15 0.14
N PRO A 10 10.27 -5.91 -0.77
CA PRO A 10 10.78 -6.11 -2.11
C PRO A 10 11.03 -4.77 -2.82
N HIS A 11 12.22 -4.65 -3.40
CA HIS A 11 12.64 -3.45 -4.12
C HIS A 11 11.93 -3.33 -5.46
N PHE A 12 11.65 -2.09 -5.87
CA PHE A 12 11.16 -1.75 -7.19
C PHE A 12 11.58 -0.33 -7.58
N GLU A 13 11.60 -0.08 -8.88
CA GLU A 13 11.59 1.25 -9.48
C GLU A 13 10.49 1.26 -10.54
N ALA A 14 9.55 2.20 -10.43
CA ALA A 14 8.40 2.26 -11.32
C ALA A 14 7.89 3.69 -11.51
N ALA A 15 7.06 3.87 -12.54
CA ALA A 15 6.37 5.12 -12.74
C ALA A 15 5.35 5.35 -11.61
N ALA A 16 5.22 6.59 -11.14
CA ALA A 16 4.23 6.99 -10.17
C ALA A 16 3.70 8.39 -10.48
N ILE A 17 2.47 8.67 -10.05
CA ILE A 17 1.97 10.04 -9.97
C ILE A 17 2.10 10.52 -8.52
N VAL A 18 2.77 11.65 -8.32
CA VAL A 18 2.97 12.29 -7.02
C VAL A 18 2.32 13.67 -7.02
N ASN A 19 1.98 14.20 -5.84
CA ASN A 19 1.32 15.50 -5.69
C ASN A 19 0.02 15.65 -6.51
N GLY A 20 -0.62 14.55 -6.88
CA GLY A 20 -1.84 14.50 -7.69
C GLY A 20 -1.65 14.65 -9.20
N THR A 21 -0.54 15.22 -9.67
CA THR A 21 -0.36 15.52 -11.11
C THR A 21 1.00 15.15 -11.68
N ASP A 22 2.03 15.09 -10.84
CA ASP A 22 3.41 15.05 -11.28
C ASP A 22 3.83 13.61 -11.58
N ALA A 23 4.19 13.32 -12.82
CA ALA A 23 4.68 12.01 -13.21
C ALA A 23 6.17 11.86 -12.87
N VAL A 24 6.50 10.82 -12.12
CA VAL A 24 7.88 10.41 -11.80
C VAL A 24 8.10 9.03 -12.40
N THR A 25 9.21 8.81 -13.10
CA THR A 25 9.46 7.54 -13.81
C THR A 25 10.19 6.49 -12.96
N ASN A 26 10.96 6.92 -11.96
CA ASN A 26 11.85 6.06 -11.17
C ASN A 26 11.50 6.14 -9.67
N PHE A 27 10.22 6.06 -9.34
CA PHE A 27 9.76 6.08 -7.95
C PHE A 27 10.15 4.77 -7.26
N SER A 28 10.70 4.86 -6.05
CA SER A 28 11.07 3.71 -5.21
C SER A 28 10.82 4.02 -3.74
N LEU A 29 10.50 2.99 -2.94
CA LEU A 29 10.41 3.13 -1.48
C LEU A 29 11.77 3.39 -0.83
N ALA A 30 12.88 3.14 -1.53
CA ALA A 30 14.23 3.39 -1.04
C ALA A 30 14.45 4.85 -0.59
N GLN A 31 13.72 5.81 -1.15
CA GLN A 31 13.82 7.22 -0.79
C GLN A 31 13.44 7.52 0.68
N TYR A 32 12.65 6.64 1.30
CA TYR A 32 12.17 6.76 2.68
C TYR A 32 13.06 6.07 3.71
N LEU A 33 14.00 5.22 3.27
CA LEU A 33 14.90 4.49 4.17
C LEU A 33 15.69 5.45 5.06
N GLY A 34 15.73 5.14 6.36
CA GLY A 34 16.33 5.97 7.41
C GLY A 34 15.60 7.27 7.73
N LYS A 35 14.50 7.60 7.02
CA LYS A 35 13.79 8.88 7.17
C LYS A 35 12.38 8.70 7.72
N GLN A 36 11.58 7.84 7.09
CA GLN A 36 10.15 7.69 7.37
C GLN A 36 9.75 6.22 7.39
N TYR A 37 8.69 5.89 8.13
CA TYR A 37 7.99 4.62 7.94
C TYR A 37 7.21 4.69 6.63
N VAL A 38 6.84 3.55 6.05
CA VAL A 38 6.02 3.52 4.85
C VAL A 38 4.78 2.67 5.09
N LEU A 39 3.61 3.24 4.83
CA LEU A 39 2.38 2.50 4.61
C LEU A 39 2.23 2.28 3.11
N PHE A 40 2.62 1.10 2.64
CA PHE A 40 2.51 0.74 1.23
C PHE A 40 1.28 -0.12 1.01
N PHE A 41 0.33 0.36 0.23
CA PHE A 41 -0.96 -0.30 0.07
C PHE A 41 -1.30 -0.55 -1.39
N PHE A 42 -1.92 -1.70 -1.66
CA PHE A 42 -2.35 -2.11 -2.98
C PHE A 42 -3.86 -2.04 -3.10
N TYR A 43 -4.36 -1.74 -4.29
CA TYR A 43 -5.78 -1.81 -4.59
C TYR A 43 -6.02 -2.44 -5.97
N PRO A 44 -7.22 -3.04 -6.20
CA PRO A 44 -7.46 -3.81 -7.41
C PRO A 44 -7.38 -3.02 -8.72
N ALA A 45 -8.13 -1.92 -8.84
CA ALA A 45 -8.24 -1.15 -10.08
C ALA A 45 -8.72 0.29 -9.85
N ASP A 46 -8.22 1.21 -10.67
CA ASP A 46 -8.71 2.57 -10.86
C ASP A 46 -10.16 2.57 -11.41
N PHE A 47 -10.90 3.66 -11.19
CA PHE A 47 -12.30 3.84 -11.66
C PHE A 47 -13.26 2.71 -11.25
N SER A 48 -13.02 2.09 -10.10
CA SER A 48 -13.92 1.09 -9.50
C SER A 48 -14.75 1.68 -8.36
N ALA A 49 -15.75 0.93 -7.86
CA ALA A 49 -16.70 1.44 -6.87
C ALA A 49 -16.13 1.55 -5.44
N VAL A 50 -15.26 0.62 -5.03
CA VAL A 50 -14.79 0.51 -3.63
C VAL A 50 -13.41 1.14 -3.43
N CYS A 51 -12.51 1.05 -4.41
CA CYS A 51 -11.16 1.61 -4.29
C CYS A 51 -11.12 3.12 -3.95
N PRO A 52 -11.96 4.01 -4.52
CA PRO A 52 -11.88 5.44 -4.22
C PRO A 52 -12.17 5.73 -2.75
N THR A 53 -13.02 4.94 -2.07
CA THR A 53 -13.34 5.18 -0.66
C THR A 53 -12.11 4.99 0.24
N GLU A 54 -11.31 3.96 -0.03
CA GLU A 54 -10.09 3.68 0.75
C GLU A 54 -9.00 4.74 0.50
N ILE A 55 -8.83 5.13 -0.76
CA ILE A 55 -7.84 6.13 -1.16
C ILE A 55 -8.19 7.50 -0.56
N LEU A 56 -9.45 7.92 -0.66
CA LEU A 56 -9.90 9.19 -0.09
C LEU A 56 -9.79 9.18 1.44
N ALA A 57 -10.15 8.08 2.11
CA ALA A 57 -10.02 7.96 3.55
C ALA A 57 -8.56 8.08 4.03
N PHE A 58 -7.59 7.52 3.29
CA PHE A 58 -6.17 7.75 3.60
C PHE A 58 -5.72 9.19 3.36
N GLN A 59 -6.29 9.87 2.35
CA GLN A 59 -6.00 11.28 2.11
C GLN A 59 -6.56 12.19 3.21
N GLU A 60 -7.75 11.90 3.74
CA GLU A 60 -8.33 12.62 4.86
C GLU A 60 -7.47 12.50 6.13
N LEU A 61 -6.80 11.36 6.30
CA LEU A 61 -5.90 11.09 7.43
C LEU A 61 -4.43 11.46 7.15
N ALA A 62 -4.13 12.21 6.08
CA ALA A 62 -2.77 12.56 5.72
C ALA A 62 -1.99 13.25 6.87
N ASP A 63 -2.68 14.09 7.65
CA ASP A 63 -2.08 14.77 8.81
C ASP A 63 -1.72 13.78 9.94
N GLU A 64 -2.56 12.76 10.19
CA GLU A 64 -2.30 11.72 11.19
C GLU A 64 -1.09 10.86 10.82
N PHE A 65 -0.92 10.55 9.54
CA PHE A 65 0.26 9.86 9.02
C PHE A 65 1.51 10.73 9.10
N ALA A 66 1.39 12.02 8.75
CA ALA A 66 2.51 12.97 8.83
C ALA A 66 3.01 13.15 10.26
N GLN A 67 2.10 13.27 11.25
CA GLN A 67 2.44 13.35 12.67
C GLN A 67 3.22 12.12 13.17
N ARG A 68 2.92 10.94 12.62
CA ARG A 68 3.62 9.68 12.91
C ARG A 68 4.83 9.46 12.02
N ASN A 69 5.20 10.42 11.18
CA ASN A 69 6.30 10.30 10.23
C ASN A 69 6.18 9.06 9.32
N VAL A 70 4.96 8.82 8.82
CA VAL A 70 4.64 7.73 7.88
C VAL A 70 4.35 8.30 6.50
N ALA A 71 5.07 7.82 5.50
CA ALA A 71 4.77 8.06 4.09
C ALA A 71 3.71 7.05 3.61
N VAL A 72 2.59 7.54 3.10
CA VAL A 72 1.55 6.72 2.48
C VAL A 72 1.87 6.56 1.00
N VAL A 73 1.81 5.35 0.47
CA VAL A 73 2.05 5.06 -0.95
C VAL A 73 1.03 4.04 -1.44
N GLY A 74 0.27 4.39 -2.47
CA GLY A 74 -0.67 3.48 -3.13
C GLY A 74 -0.04 2.79 -4.35
N CYS A 75 -0.53 1.61 -4.71
CA CYS A 75 -0.13 0.90 -5.93
C CYS A 75 -1.28 0.08 -6.53
N SER A 76 -1.42 0.07 -7.85
CA SER A 76 -2.25 -0.91 -8.56
C SER A 76 -1.60 -1.37 -9.85
N GLY A 77 -2.25 -2.32 -10.53
CA GLY A 77 -1.82 -2.83 -11.83
C GLY A 77 -2.09 -1.89 -13.01
N ASP A 78 -2.63 -0.70 -12.76
CA ASP A 78 -2.95 0.30 -13.77
C ASP A 78 -1.69 1.07 -14.20
N SER A 79 -1.78 1.76 -15.35
CA SER A 79 -0.69 2.62 -15.81
C SER A 79 -0.74 4.00 -15.17
N HIS A 80 0.41 4.68 -15.09
CA HIS A 80 0.49 6.03 -14.55
C HIS A 80 -0.40 7.05 -15.29
N PHE A 81 -0.70 6.82 -16.58
CA PHE A 81 -1.65 7.65 -17.34
C PHE A 81 -3.08 7.52 -16.80
N VAL A 82 -3.49 6.31 -16.39
CA VAL A 82 -4.81 6.06 -15.80
C VAL A 82 -4.88 6.73 -14.43
N HIS A 83 -3.84 6.58 -13.60
CA HIS A 83 -3.74 7.28 -12.31
C HIS A 83 -3.86 8.79 -12.47
N GLN A 84 -3.13 9.38 -13.42
CA GLN A 84 -3.15 10.83 -13.66
C GLN A 84 -4.57 11.29 -14.03
N ARG A 85 -5.26 10.53 -14.90
CA ARG A 85 -6.65 10.85 -15.26
C ARG A 85 -7.58 10.72 -14.06
N TRP A 86 -7.40 9.70 -13.23
CA TRP A 86 -8.25 9.46 -12.06
C TRP A 86 -8.09 10.53 -10.97
N LEU A 87 -6.84 10.93 -10.71
CA LEU A 87 -6.47 12.06 -9.84
C LEU A 87 -6.96 13.41 -10.37
N SER A 88 -7.16 13.53 -11.68
CA SER A 88 -7.74 14.73 -12.30
C SER A 88 -9.27 14.70 -12.37
N THR A 89 -9.92 13.59 -12.02
CA THR A 89 -11.37 13.42 -12.11
C THR A 89 -12.02 13.80 -10.77
N PRO A 90 -13.06 14.65 -10.74
CA PRO A 90 -13.75 15.01 -9.51
C PRO A 90 -14.36 13.80 -8.79
N VAL A 91 -14.38 13.83 -7.45
CA VAL A 91 -14.94 12.73 -6.62
C VAL A 91 -16.40 12.41 -6.97
N LYS A 92 -17.21 13.44 -7.26
CA LYS A 92 -18.61 13.30 -7.70
C LYS A 92 -18.79 12.50 -9.01
N GLU A 93 -17.73 12.37 -9.81
CA GLU A 93 -17.71 11.64 -11.08
C GLU A 93 -16.98 10.29 -10.94
N GLY A 94 -16.74 9.82 -9.70
CA GLY A 94 -16.02 8.57 -9.43
C GLY A 94 -14.50 8.70 -9.47
N GLY A 95 -13.98 9.93 -9.48
CA GLY A 95 -12.55 10.23 -9.42
C GLY A 95 -12.00 10.32 -7.98
N ILE A 96 -10.72 10.67 -7.89
CA ILE A 96 -10.00 10.82 -6.61
C ILE A 96 -9.26 12.17 -6.52
N GLN A 97 -9.79 13.21 -7.16
CA GLN A 97 -9.22 14.55 -7.10
C GLN A 97 -9.00 15.03 -5.66
N GLY A 98 -7.79 15.51 -5.39
CA GLY A 98 -7.35 15.98 -4.07
C GLY A 98 -6.38 15.04 -3.37
N VAL A 99 -6.22 13.81 -3.85
CA VAL A 99 -5.18 12.88 -3.37
C VAL A 99 -3.80 13.35 -3.80
N LYS A 100 -2.87 13.43 -2.83
CA LYS A 100 -1.53 14.00 -3.00
C LYS A 100 -0.40 13.00 -2.80
N TYR A 101 -0.64 11.93 -2.05
CA TYR A 101 0.38 10.91 -1.83
C TYR A 101 0.64 10.11 -3.12
N PRO A 102 1.83 9.49 -3.26
CA PRO A 102 2.21 8.78 -4.48
C PRO A 102 1.29 7.60 -4.83
N LEU A 103 0.92 7.49 -6.10
CA LEU A 103 0.29 6.31 -6.71
C LEU A 103 1.27 5.67 -7.70
N VAL A 104 1.79 4.50 -7.33
CA VAL A 104 2.74 3.70 -8.12
C VAL A 104 2.00 2.84 -9.13
N ALA A 105 2.40 2.92 -10.38
CA ALA A 105 1.88 2.11 -11.47
C ALA A 105 2.68 0.81 -11.61
N ASP A 106 2.00 -0.35 -11.50
CA ASP A 106 2.56 -1.68 -11.70
C ASP A 106 1.95 -2.39 -12.93
N PRO A 107 2.06 -1.81 -14.15
CA PRO A 107 1.48 -2.43 -15.34
C PRO A 107 2.14 -3.78 -15.68
N ALA A 108 3.41 -3.95 -15.32
CA ALA A 108 4.16 -5.20 -15.50
C ALA A 108 3.81 -6.28 -14.46
N LYS A 109 3.06 -5.93 -13.41
CA LYS A 109 2.60 -6.81 -12.33
C LYS A 109 3.72 -7.45 -11.51
N THR A 110 4.93 -6.93 -11.62
CA THR A 110 6.10 -7.47 -10.92
C THR A 110 6.08 -7.06 -9.45
N ILE A 111 5.56 -5.88 -9.12
CA ILE A 111 5.50 -5.41 -7.74
C ILE A 111 4.47 -6.24 -6.97
N MET A 112 3.24 -6.36 -7.46
CA MET A 112 2.19 -7.16 -6.80
C MET A 112 2.57 -8.63 -6.67
N GLN A 113 3.31 -9.18 -7.64
CA GLN A 113 3.81 -10.55 -7.60
C GLN A 113 4.92 -10.70 -6.54
N ASN A 114 5.88 -9.78 -6.48
CA ASN A 114 6.95 -9.79 -5.47
C ASN A 114 6.41 -9.60 -4.04
N TYR A 115 5.34 -8.81 -3.89
CA TYR A 115 4.63 -8.64 -2.63
C TYR A 115 3.65 -9.80 -2.33
N GLY A 116 3.48 -10.74 -3.26
CA GLY A 116 2.70 -11.97 -3.06
C GLY A 116 1.19 -11.77 -2.97
N ILE A 117 0.66 -10.69 -3.57
CA ILE A 117 -0.73 -10.22 -3.43
C ILE A 117 -1.51 -10.20 -4.75
N MET A 118 -0.98 -10.82 -5.80
CA MET A 118 -1.68 -11.01 -7.07
C MET A 118 -2.91 -11.92 -6.90
N ALA A 119 -4.06 -11.53 -7.44
CA ALA A 119 -5.34 -12.22 -7.29
C ALA A 119 -5.58 -13.35 -8.31
N GLY A 120 -4.55 -13.72 -9.06
CA GLY A 120 -4.55 -14.84 -10.00
C GLY A 120 -3.14 -15.36 -10.21
N ASP A 121 -3.02 -16.42 -10.99
CA ASP A 121 -1.77 -17.16 -11.16
C ASP A 121 -1.45 -17.40 -12.64
N TYR A 122 -0.16 -17.42 -12.96
CA TYR A 122 0.34 -17.86 -14.25
C TYR A 122 0.34 -19.38 -14.31
N LEU A 123 -0.29 -19.93 -15.34
CA LEU A 123 -0.31 -21.34 -15.66
C LEU A 123 0.53 -21.58 -16.92
N TYR A 124 1.15 -22.75 -17.00
CA TYR A 124 1.93 -23.18 -18.14
C TYR A 124 1.30 -24.44 -18.70
N ASN A 125 1.05 -24.48 -20.01
CA ASN A 125 0.61 -25.71 -20.66
C ASN A 125 1.79 -26.63 -21.00
N GLU A 126 1.49 -27.83 -21.52
CA GLU A 126 2.52 -28.82 -21.89
C GLU A 126 3.52 -28.32 -22.93
N SER A 127 3.13 -27.32 -23.73
CA SER A 127 3.98 -26.67 -24.74
C SER A 127 4.77 -25.48 -24.21
N GLY A 128 4.64 -25.16 -22.91
CA GLY A 128 5.31 -24.04 -22.26
C GLY A 128 4.67 -22.67 -22.51
N GLU A 129 3.48 -22.62 -23.10
CA GLU A 129 2.73 -21.37 -23.31
C GLU A 129 2.12 -20.89 -22.00
N VAL A 130 2.12 -19.57 -21.80
CA VAL A 130 1.64 -18.94 -20.57
C VAL A 130 0.17 -18.57 -20.69
N ALA A 131 -0.64 -19.01 -19.73
CA ALA A 131 -1.99 -18.54 -19.50
C ALA A 131 -2.08 -17.85 -18.14
N PHE A 132 -3.07 -16.98 -17.95
CA PHE A 132 -3.36 -16.37 -16.66
C PHE A 132 -4.74 -16.82 -16.17
N GLN A 133 -4.79 -17.36 -14.95
CA GLN A 133 -6.03 -17.81 -14.33
C GLN A 133 -6.45 -16.83 -13.23
N GLY A 134 -7.70 -16.38 -13.30
CA GLY A 134 -8.26 -15.42 -12.35
C GLY A 134 -8.05 -13.96 -12.77
N PRO A 135 -8.37 -13.01 -11.87
CA PRO A 135 -8.24 -11.59 -12.15
C PRO A 135 -6.79 -11.09 -12.05
N ALA A 136 -6.28 -10.46 -13.11
CA ALA A 136 -4.90 -9.96 -13.20
C ALA A 136 -4.71 -8.61 -12.47
N MET A 137 -5.11 -8.57 -11.19
CA MET A 137 -5.06 -7.40 -10.32
C MET A 137 -4.55 -7.77 -8.92
N ALA A 138 -4.28 -6.75 -8.11
CA ALA A 138 -3.89 -6.94 -6.72
C ALA A 138 -5.11 -7.19 -5.82
N TYR A 139 -4.94 -8.05 -4.81
CA TYR A 139 -5.81 -8.02 -3.62
C TYR A 139 -5.68 -6.69 -2.88
N ARG A 140 -6.62 -6.42 -1.97
CA ARG A 140 -6.56 -5.24 -1.10
C ARG A 140 -5.55 -5.49 0.01
N ALA A 141 -4.30 -5.13 -0.23
CA ALA A 141 -3.21 -5.36 0.70
C ALA A 141 -2.65 -4.07 1.29
N SER A 142 -2.06 -4.16 2.47
CA SER A 142 -1.28 -3.08 3.09
C SER A 142 -0.10 -3.64 3.84
N PHE A 143 1.05 -2.97 3.72
CA PHE A 143 2.31 -3.31 4.34
C PHE A 143 2.80 -2.10 5.14
N LEU A 144 3.01 -2.29 6.43
CA LEU A 144 3.70 -1.34 7.29
C LEU A 144 5.18 -1.68 7.29
N ILE A 145 5.99 -0.77 6.77
CA ILE A 145 7.43 -0.93 6.58
C ILE A 145 8.14 0.07 7.49
N ASP A 146 9.12 -0.40 8.25
CA ASP A 146 9.91 0.44 9.14
C ASP A 146 10.98 1.26 8.39
N LYS A 147 11.71 2.09 9.14
CA LYS A 147 12.78 2.94 8.60
C LYS A 147 13.98 2.13 8.06
N GLU A 148 14.14 0.88 8.45
CA GLU A 148 15.18 -0.02 7.94
C GLU A 148 14.73 -0.75 6.66
N GLY A 149 13.48 -0.54 6.25
CA GLY A 149 12.88 -1.18 5.09
C GLY A 149 12.35 -2.58 5.39
N ILE A 150 12.15 -2.93 6.66
CA ILE A 150 11.62 -4.23 7.09
C ILE A 150 10.10 -4.15 7.19
N VAL A 151 9.41 -5.13 6.62
CA VAL A 151 7.95 -5.27 6.77
C VAL A 151 7.66 -5.72 8.20
N ARG A 152 6.88 -4.94 8.95
CA ARG A 152 6.51 -5.24 10.34
C ARG A 152 5.08 -5.74 10.50
N HIS A 153 4.21 -5.37 9.57
CA HIS A 153 2.83 -5.80 9.56
C HIS A 153 2.32 -5.86 8.13
N GLN A 154 1.51 -6.87 7.81
CA GLN A 154 0.84 -6.99 6.53
C GLN A 154 -0.61 -7.46 6.72
N VAL A 155 -1.51 -6.92 5.90
CA VAL A 155 -2.91 -7.36 5.81
C VAL A 155 -3.22 -7.58 4.35
N VAL A 156 -3.94 -8.66 4.04
CA VAL A 156 -4.43 -8.97 2.70
C VAL A 156 -5.90 -9.32 2.82
N ASN A 157 -6.74 -8.45 2.26
CA ASN A 157 -8.17 -8.65 2.19
C ASN A 157 -8.58 -9.12 0.79
N ASP A 158 -9.63 -9.95 0.76
CA ASP A 158 -10.30 -10.30 -0.49
C ASP A 158 -10.90 -9.06 -1.17
N LEU A 159 -11.16 -9.13 -2.47
CA LEU A 159 -11.61 -8.02 -3.31
C LEU A 159 -12.84 -7.25 -2.79
N PRO A 160 -13.87 -7.87 -2.17
CA PRO A 160 -15.03 -7.14 -1.66
C PRO A 160 -14.82 -6.55 -0.25
N LEU A 161 -13.70 -6.85 0.42
CA LEU A 161 -13.49 -6.52 1.84
C LEU A 161 -12.53 -5.33 2.00
N SER A 162 -13.08 -4.14 2.28
CA SER A 162 -12.27 -2.95 2.51
C SER A 162 -11.43 -3.01 3.79
N ARG A 163 -10.36 -2.21 3.83
CA ARG A 163 -9.48 -2.05 4.99
C ARG A 163 -10.09 -1.14 6.06
N SER A 164 -9.47 -1.17 7.25
CA SER A 164 -9.75 -0.24 8.36
C SER A 164 -8.60 0.75 8.53
N THR A 165 -8.93 2.04 8.53
CA THR A 165 -7.97 3.12 8.82
C THR A 165 -7.59 3.14 10.30
N GLU A 166 -8.52 2.83 11.20
CA GLU A 166 -8.27 2.72 12.64
C GLU A 166 -7.23 1.66 12.96
N GLU A 167 -7.39 0.46 12.38
CA GLU A 167 -6.41 -0.63 12.58
C GLU A 167 -5.05 -0.28 11.99
N THR A 168 -5.04 0.43 10.86
CA THR A 168 -3.80 0.91 10.25
C THR A 168 -3.06 1.86 11.18
N LEU A 169 -3.75 2.87 11.75
CA LEU A 169 -3.16 3.80 12.72
C LEU A 169 -2.73 3.09 14.00
N ARG A 170 -3.54 2.18 14.52
CA ARG A 170 -3.24 1.40 15.73
C ARG A 170 -1.94 0.59 15.57
N MET A 171 -1.75 -0.06 14.42
CA MET A 171 -0.54 -0.83 14.16
C MET A 171 0.71 0.04 13.94
N ILE A 172 0.55 1.24 13.38
CA ILE A 172 1.64 2.23 13.32
C ILE A 172 2.03 2.64 14.74
N ASP A 173 1.06 3.00 15.58
CA ASP A 173 1.29 3.40 16.96
C ASP A 173 1.95 2.27 17.78
N ALA A 174 1.52 1.02 17.58
CA ALA A 174 2.08 -0.14 18.28
C ALA A 174 3.54 -0.41 17.89
N LEU A 175 3.86 -0.30 16.59
CA LEU A 175 5.24 -0.44 16.11
C LEU A 175 6.13 0.64 16.72
N GLN A 176 5.68 1.90 16.69
CA GLN A 176 6.46 3.03 17.20
C GLN A 176 6.64 2.98 18.71
N HIS A 177 5.63 2.52 19.46
CA HIS A 177 5.75 2.28 20.90
C HIS A 177 6.82 1.24 21.21
N PHE A 178 6.80 0.10 20.51
CA PHE A 178 7.80 -0.94 20.70
C PHE A 178 9.21 -0.45 20.36
N GLU A 179 9.39 0.26 19.25
CA GLU A 179 10.70 0.81 18.86
C GLU A 179 11.22 1.88 19.83
N GLN A 180 10.33 2.69 20.41
CA GLN A 180 10.70 3.77 21.32
C GLN A 180 10.99 3.27 22.74
N TYR A 181 10.20 2.34 23.25
CA TYR A 181 10.23 1.95 24.67
C TYR A 181 10.70 0.51 24.91
N GLY A 182 10.75 -0.33 23.88
CA GLY A 182 11.06 -1.76 24.01
C GLY A 182 9.93 -2.59 24.62
N GLU A 183 8.75 -2.00 24.83
CA GLU A 183 7.59 -2.66 25.42
C GLU A 183 6.71 -3.28 24.33
N ALA A 184 6.33 -4.55 24.52
CA ALA A 184 5.34 -5.23 23.70
C ALA A 184 3.93 -4.65 23.92
N CYS A 185 3.14 -4.60 22.85
CA CYS A 185 1.76 -4.13 22.88
C CYS A 185 0.79 -5.31 23.06
N PRO A 186 -0.01 -5.39 24.14
CA PRO A 186 -0.98 -6.47 24.34
C PRO A 186 -2.14 -6.44 23.32
N ILE A 187 -3.00 -7.46 23.37
CA ILE A 187 -4.24 -7.51 22.58
C ILE A 187 -5.08 -6.24 22.80
N ASN A 188 -5.62 -5.69 21.72
CA ASN A 188 -6.42 -4.45 21.72
C ASN A 188 -5.71 -3.21 22.28
N TRP A 189 -4.36 -3.19 22.30
CA TRP A 189 -3.60 -2.02 22.70
C TRP A 189 -3.83 -0.84 21.76
N HIS A 190 -4.02 0.34 22.34
CA HIS A 190 -4.09 1.64 21.68
C HIS A 190 -3.04 2.60 22.27
N ARG A 191 -2.72 3.65 21.51
CA ARG A 191 -1.79 4.69 21.97
C ARG A 191 -2.23 5.27 23.32
N GLY A 192 -1.35 5.19 24.31
CA GLY A 192 -1.60 5.63 25.68
C GLY A 192 -1.90 4.49 26.66
N ASP A 193 -2.23 3.30 26.16
CA ASP A 193 -2.35 2.10 26.98
C ASP A 193 -0.98 1.63 27.50
N LYS A 194 -1.01 0.89 28.61
CA LYS A 194 0.21 0.33 29.22
C LYS A 194 0.78 -0.80 28.36
N GLY A 195 2.04 -0.67 27.96
CA GLY A 195 2.82 -1.74 27.34
C GLY A 195 3.25 -2.82 28.34
N ILE A 196 3.82 -3.91 27.81
CA ILE A 196 4.36 -5.03 28.58
C ILE A 196 5.86 -5.14 28.27
N GLY A 197 6.71 -5.02 29.29
CA GLY A 197 8.17 -5.17 29.20
C GLY A 197 8.69 -6.12 30.26
#